data_AF-A0A4P5W036-F1
#
_entry.id   AF-A0A4P5W036-F1
#
_cell.length_a   1.000
_cell.length_b   1.000
_cell.length_c   1.000
_cell.angle_alpha   90.00
_cell.angle_beta   90.00
_cell.angle_gamma   90.00
#
_symmetry.space_group_name_H-M   'P 1'
#
loop_
_entity.id
_entity.type
_entity.pdbx_description
1 polymer ?
#
loop_
_entity_poly.entity_id
_entity_poly.type
_entity_poly.pdbx_seq_one_letter_code
_entity_poly.pdbx_strand_id
1 'polypeptide(L)'
;MTPQLSPPEQVAIVLGLVSVYAGRQLHDNTDSRRLGFAEVGISSLALASVIVELEDRLGREFDFEAFAGVETVADLLRAVGLPSADGASQ
;
A
#
# COMPACT_ATOMS: atom_id res chain seq x y z
N MET A 1 -22.21 13.07 -5.22
CA MET A 1 -21.29 12.43 -6.18
C MET A 1 -19.89 12.58 -5.59
N THR A 2 -19.39 11.54 -4.91
CA THR A 2 -18.00 11.53 -4.45
C THR A 2 -17.10 11.42 -5.69
N PRO A 3 -16.08 12.28 -5.84
CA PRO A 3 -15.14 12.15 -6.93
C PRO A 3 -14.43 10.80 -6.81
N GLN A 4 -14.49 9.99 -7.87
CA GLN A 4 -13.77 8.72 -7.92
C GLN A 4 -12.29 9.03 -8.14
N LEU A 5 -11.47 8.79 -7.12
CA LEU A 5 -10.02 9.02 -7.16
C LEU A 5 -9.38 8.23 -8.31
N SER A 6 -8.51 8.87 -9.07
CA SER A 6 -7.77 8.23 -10.15
C SER A 6 -6.77 7.21 -9.59
N PRO A 7 -6.43 6.14 -10.33
CA PRO A 7 -5.41 5.17 -9.89
C PRO A 7 -4.09 5.78 -9.37
N PRO A 8 -3.48 6.81 -10.00
CA PRO A 8 -2.26 7.43 -9.47
C PRO A 8 -2.48 8.17 -8.13
N GLU A 9 -3.66 8.75 -7.91
CA GLU A 9 -3.99 9.42 -6.65
C GLU A 9 -4.13 8.40 -5.51
N GLN A 10 -4.75 7.25 -5.80
CA GLN A 10 -4.85 6.15 -4.85
C GLN A 10 -3.48 5.56 -4.50
N VAL A 11 -2.57 5.43 -5.48
CA VAL A 11 -1.18 5.01 -5.24
C VAL A 11 -0.46 6.01 -4.34
N ALA A 12 -0.62 7.31 -4.59
CA ALA A 12 -0.04 8.36 -3.75
C ALA A 12 -0.56 8.30 -2.31
N ILE A 13 -1.85 7.99 -2.10
CA ILE A 13 -2.43 7.78 -0.76
C ILE A 13 -1.76 6.60 -0.06
N VAL A 14 -1.63 5.45 -0.74
CA VAL A 14 -0.98 4.26 -0.17
C VAL A 14 0.47 4.56 0.21
N LEU A 15 1.25 5.12 -0.72
CA LEU A 15 2.66 5.46 -0.46
C LEU A 15 2.80 6.51 0.65
N GLY A 16 1.93 7.52 0.67
CA GLY A 16 1.92 8.53 1.71
C GLY A 16 1.65 7.94 3.08
N LEU A 17 0.70 7.01 3.18
CA LEU A 17 0.38 6.35 4.43
C LEU A 17 1.51 5.44 4.90
N VAL A 18 2.04 4.59 4.02
CA VAL A 18 3.19 3.75 4.35
C VAL A 18 4.39 4.60 4.78
N SER A 19 4.60 5.76 4.16
CA SER A 19 5.67 6.68 4.55
C SER A 19 5.54 7.18 5.99
N VAL A 20 4.31 7.45 6.44
CA VAL A 20 4.03 7.86 7.83
C VAL A 20 4.41 6.75 8.81
N TYR A 21 3.96 5.52 8.53
CA TYR A 21 4.24 4.37 9.40
C TYR A 21 5.70 3.92 9.36
N ALA A 22 6.36 4.07 8.21
CA ALA A 22 7.78 3.78 8.03
C ALA A 22 8.69 4.85 8.66
N GLY A 23 8.14 6.01 9.05
CA GLY A 23 8.93 7.15 9.51
C GLY A 23 9.89 7.72 8.47
N ARG A 24 9.70 7.41 7.18
CA ARG A 24 10.52 7.88 6.05
C ARG A 24 9.69 8.11 4.81
N GLN A 25 10.08 9.08 4.00
CA GLN A 25 9.40 9.38 2.76
C GLN A 25 9.69 8.31 1.71
N LEU A 26 8.64 7.63 1.23
CA LEU A 26 8.68 6.74 0.09
C LEU A 26 8.20 7.50 -1.15
N HIS A 27 8.91 7.31 -2.26
CA HIS A 27 8.54 7.90 -3.54
C HIS A 27 7.91 6.85 -4.43
N ASP A 28 7.11 7.28 -5.41
CA ASP A 28 6.59 6.36 -6.40
C ASP A 28 7.70 5.95 -7.39
N ASN A 29 8.48 4.93 -7.00
CA ASN A 29 9.54 4.35 -7.80
C ASN A 29 9.70 2.85 -7.50
N THR A 30 10.42 2.14 -8.38
CA THR A 30 10.62 0.69 -8.29
C THR A 30 11.29 0.28 -6.98
N ASP A 31 12.29 1.04 -6.51
CA ASP A 31 13.00 0.74 -5.27
C ASP A 31 12.06 0.78 -4.06
N SER A 32 11.23 1.82 -3.95
CA SER A 32 10.32 1.98 -2.81
C SER A 32 9.24 0.90 -2.80
N ARG A 33 8.79 0.46 -3.98
CA ARG A 33 7.80 -0.61 -4.14
C ARG A 33 8.35 -1.97 -3.70
N ARG A 34 9.67 -2.21 -3.83
CA ARG A 34 10.33 -3.46 -3.45
C ARG A 34 10.70 -3.56 -1.97
N LEU A 35 10.60 -2.46 -1.22
CA LEU A 35 10.91 -2.46 0.20
C LEU A 35 9.96 -3.37 0.97
N GLY A 36 10.55 -4.27 1.75
CA GLY A 36 9.82 -5.06 2.73
C GLY A 36 9.37 -4.21 3.90
N PHE A 37 8.18 -4.48 4.42
CA PHE A 37 7.63 -3.81 5.60
C PHE A 37 8.51 -3.97 6.84
N ALA A 38 9.10 -5.16 7.02
CA ALA A 38 10.06 -5.40 8.09
C ALA A 38 11.32 -4.51 7.97
N GLU A 39 11.79 -4.22 6.75
CA GLU A 39 12.97 -3.37 6.50
C GLU A 39 12.69 -1.89 6.82
N VAL A 40 11.42 -1.48 6.78
CA VAL A 40 10.98 -0.13 7.15
C VAL A 40 10.43 -0.04 8.57
N GLY A 41 10.55 -1.10 9.37
CA GLY A 41 10.07 -1.11 10.75
C GLY A 41 8.54 -1.18 10.89
N ILE A 42 7.82 -1.52 9.82
CA ILE A 42 6.37 -1.75 9.85
C ILE A 42 6.13 -3.20 10.27
N SER A 43 5.60 -3.36 11.48
CA SER A 43 5.17 -4.66 12.00
C SER A 43 3.83 -5.10 11.37
N SER A 44 3.49 -6.37 11.50
CA SER A 44 2.19 -6.90 11.06
C SER A 44 0.99 -6.21 11.73
N LEU A 45 1.12 -5.82 13.00
CA LEU A 45 0.09 -5.03 13.69
C LEU A 45 -0.04 -3.63 13.10
N ALA A 46 1.07 -2.97 12.79
CA ALA A 46 1.07 -1.67 12.13
C ALA A 46 0.49 -1.76 10.71
N LEU A 47 0.77 -2.84 9.98
CA LEU A 47 0.19 -3.10 8.67
C LEU A 47 -1.33 -3.23 8.73
N ALA A 48 -1.87 -3.90 9.77
CA ALA A 48 -3.32 -3.95 9.98
C ALA A 48 -3.93 -2.55 10.19
N SER A 49 -3.25 -1.67 10.94
CA SER A 49 -3.68 -0.27 11.09
C SER A 49 -3.62 0.51 9.77
N VAL A 50 -2.58 0.28 8.97
CA VAL A 50 -2.47 0.85 7.61
C VAL A 50 -3.67 0.44 6.77
N ILE A 51 -4.05 -0.84 6.75
CA ILE A 51 -5.16 -1.36 5.96
C ILE A 51 -6.48 -0.67 6.34
N VAL A 52 -6.80 -0.61 7.63
CA VAL A 52 -8.02 0.05 8.13
C VAL A 52 -8.06 1.53 7.74
N GLU A 53 -6.92 2.22 7.82
CA GLU A 53 -6.84 3.62 7.43
C GLU A 53 -6.91 3.81 5.89
N LEU A 54 -6.47 2.83 5.10
CA LEU A 54 -6.68 2.82 3.66
C LEU A 54 -8.16 2.64 3.31
N GLU A 55 -8.92 1.84 4.05
CA GLU A 55 -10.36 1.67 3.81
C GLU A 55 -11.10 3.00 3.96
N ASP A 56 -10.79 3.74 5.02
CA ASP A 56 -11.35 5.07 5.28
C ASP A 56 -10.96 6.08 4.19
N ARG A 57 -9.68 6.12 3.82
CA ARG A 57 -9.17 7.08 2.82
C ARG A 57 -9.61 6.78 1.39
N LEU A 58 -9.74 5.50 1.04
CA LEU A 58 -10.14 5.06 -0.30
C LEU A 58 -11.65 4.85 -0.42
N GLY A 59 -12.37 4.89 0.70
CA GLY A 59 -13.83 4.76 0.75
C GLY A 59 -14.34 3.40 0.30
N ARG A 60 -13.58 2.32 0.59
CA ARG A 60 -13.95 0.94 0.26
C ARG A 60 -13.45 -0.03 1.32
N GLU A 61 -14.19 -1.11 1.51
CA GLU A 61 -13.81 -2.23 2.37
C GLU A 61 -12.88 -3.18 1.60
N PHE A 62 -11.88 -3.73 2.29
CA PHE A 62 -10.97 -4.70 1.73
C PHE A 62 -11.15 -6.09 2.36
N ASP A 63 -10.86 -7.11 1.57
CA ASP A 63 -10.79 -8.48 2.06
C ASP A 63 -9.45 -8.69 2.80
N PHE A 64 -9.52 -8.97 4.11
CA PHE A 64 -8.33 -9.24 4.92
C PHE A 64 -7.52 -10.44 4.42
N GLU A 65 -8.16 -11.40 3.74
CA GLU A 65 -7.45 -12.54 3.13
C GLU A 65 -6.52 -12.09 1.99
N ALA A 66 -6.86 -11.01 1.28
CA ALA A 66 -6.01 -10.45 0.22
C ALA A 66 -4.69 -9.85 0.76
N PHE A 67 -4.61 -9.59 2.08
CA PHE A 67 -3.40 -9.11 2.74
C PHE A 67 -2.59 -10.21 3.42
N ALA A 68 -3.04 -11.46 3.36
CA ALA A 68 -2.28 -12.59 3.86
C ALA A 68 -0.98 -12.72 3.04
N GLY A 69 0.17 -12.57 3.70
CA GLY A 69 1.49 -12.64 3.04
C GLY A 69 1.92 -11.34 2.34
N VAL A 70 1.29 -10.20 2.64
CA VAL A 70 1.78 -8.89 2.18
C VAL A 70 3.10 -8.56 2.88
N GLU A 71 4.21 -8.65 2.14
CA GLU A 71 5.56 -8.40 2.65
C GLU A 71 6.16 -7.09 2.16
N THR A 72 5.78 -6.63 0.96
CA THR A 72 6.32 -5.41 0.34
C THR A 72 5.25 -4.36 0.02
N VAL A 73 5.67 -3.13 -0.23
CA VAL A 73 4.80 -2.05 -0.71
C VAL A 73 4.12 -2.42 -2.04
N ALA A 74 4.79 -3.14 -2.92
CA ALA A 74 4.21 -3.68 -4.14
C ALA A 74 3.11 -4.71 -3.85
N ASP A 75 3.27 -5.56 -2.84
CA ASP A 75 2.22 -6.54 -2.49
C ASP A 75 0.99 -5.84 -1.91
N LEU A 76 1.21 -4.83 -1.06
CA LEU A 76 0.11 -4.01 -0.54
C LEU A 76 -0.68 -3.33 -1.67
N LEU A 77 0.02 -2.69 -2.62
CA LEU A 77 -0.59 -2.07 -3.78
C LEU A 77 -1.38 -3.10 -4.62
N ARG A 78 -0.89 -4.33 -4.80
CA ARG A 78 -1.63 -5.41 -5.47
C ARG A 78 -2.86 -5.85 -4.69
N ALA A 79 -2.73 -6.01 -3.37
CA ALA A 79 -3.82 -6.43 -2.48
C ALA A 79 -4.98 -5.44 -2.52
N VAL A 80 -4.68 -4.14 -2.62
CA VAL A 80 -5.71 -3.10 -2.80
C VAL A 80 -6.16 -2.95 -4.27
N GLY A 81 -5.68 -3.78 -5.21
CA GLY A 81 -6.08 -3.70 -6.63
C GLY A 81 -5.54 -2.48 -7.37
N LEU A 82 -4.40 -1.94 -6.94
CA LEU A 82 -3.71 -0.84 -7.58
C LEU A 82 -2.54 -1.31 -8.42
N PRO A 83 -2.11 -0.50 -9.41
CA PRO A 83 -0.95 -0.83 -10.22
C PRO A 83 0.32 -0.85 -9.35
N SER A 84 0.81 -2.05 -9.05
CA SER A 84 2.18 -2.31 -8.68
C SER A 84 3.01 -2.45 -9.93
N ALA A 85 3.76 -1.41 -10.29
CA ALA A 85 4.77 -1.44 -11.33
C ALA A 85 5.93 -2.38 -10.91
N ASP A 86 5.62 -3.67 -10.87
CA ASP A 86 6.56 -4.75 -11.02
C ASP A 86 5.94 -5.60 -12.13
N GLY A 87 6.12 -5.10 -13.36
CA GLY A 87 6.01 -5.91 -14.55
C GLY A 87 7.15 -6.90 -14.56
N ALA A 88 7.08 -7.91 -13.69
CA ALA A 88 7.70 -9.19 -13.91
C ALA A 88 6.57 -10.16 -14.20
N SER A 89 6.24 -10.26 -15.49
CA SER A 89 5.72 -11.52 -16.02
C SER A 89 6.63 -12.64 -15.56
N GLN A 90 6.10 -13.58 -14.79
CA GLN A 90 6.51 -14.99 -14.77
C GLN A 90 5.48 -15.82 -14.02
#